data_AF-A0A9D6L6B6-F1
#
_entry.id   AF-A0A9D6L6B6-F1
#
_cell.length_a   1.000
_cell.length_b   1.000
_cell.length_c   1.000
_cell.angle_alpha   90.00
_cell.angle_beta   90.00
_cell.angle_gamma   90.00
#
_symmetry.space_group_name_H-M   'P 1'
#
loop_
_entity.id
_entity.type
_entity.pdbx_description
1 polymer ?
#
loop_
_entity_poly.entity_id
_entity_poly.type
_entity_poly.pdbx_seq_one_letter_code
_entity_poly.pdbx_strand_id
1 'polypeptide(L)'
;MSKSAARVAAMIALLVIACTTVSPAPSMAQTNCTYTLGYWKNHPSAWPASCLPMNLGLVSYSETDLLAILNQPVDGNGAVALAQQMIAADLNICSGASPTAIASCLQQAQTIFDAYGARKVQPVGNGPYCTSSTCLTGPATQCLDDFNNGLSGPGHCAIATRTTSSTWGQVKTIYR
;
A
#
# COMPACT_ATOMS: atom_id res chain seq x y z
N MET A 1 -28.82 -73.67 11.97
CA MET A 1 -29.82 -72.58 12.03
C MET A 1 -29.98 -72.17 13.49
N SER A 2 -30.15 -70.87 13.76
CA SER A 2 -30.21 -70.21 15.09
C SER A 2 -28.85 -69.90 15.73
N LYS A 3 -28.52 -68.71 16.24
CA LYS A 3 -28.89 -67.28 16.05
C LYS A 3 -27.97 -66.56 17.05
N SER A 4 -26.96 -65.81 16.59
CA SER A 4 -26.14 -64.95 17.47
C SER A 4 -26.69 -63.54 17.47
N ALA A 5 -26.98 -62.99 18.65
CA ALA A 5 -26.98 -61.55 18.90
C ALA A 5 -26.99 -61.29 20.42
N ALA A 6 -25.82 -61.08 21.00
CA ALA A 6 -25.69 -60.46 22.32
C ALA A 6 -25.63 -58.94 22.15
N ARG A 7 -26.54 -58.24 22.82
CA ARG A 7 -26.49 -56.78 23.03
C ARG A 7 -25.82 -56.52 24.38
N VAL A 8 -25.09 -55.41 24.51
CA VAL A 8 -25.14 -54.40 25.60
C VAL A 8 -23.80 -53.64 25.69
N ALA A 9 -23.94 -52.37 26.13
CA ALA A 9 -22.94 -51.36 26.53
C ALA A 9 -22.66 -50.30 25.44
N ALA A 10 -22.68 -48.99 25.67
CA ALA A 10 -22.74 -48.20 26.91
C ALA A 10 -23.38 -46.82 26.63
N MET A 11 -24.05 -46.24 27.64
CA MET A 11 -24.34 -44.81 27.70
C MET A 11 -23.11 -44.06 28.23
N ILE A 12 -22.84 -42.85 27.73
CA ILE A 12 -22.36 -41.63 28.43
C ILE A 12 -21.66 -40.70 27.42
N ALA A 13 -22.24 -39.52 27.18
CA ALA A 13 -21.55 -38.22 27.27
C ALA A 13 -22.55 -37.10 26.93
N LEU A 14 -22.79 -36.24 27.92
CA LEU A 14 -23.63 -35.04 27.87
C LEU A 14 -22.78 -33.85 27.39
N LEU A 15 -23.37 -32.94 26.59
CA LEU A 15 -23.01 -31.51 26.40
C LEU A 15 -21.56 -31.23 25.91
N VAL A 16 -21.29 -30.44 24.87
CA VAL A 16 -21.66 -29.03 24.66
C VAL A 16 -21.64 -28.75 23.16
N ILE A 17 -22.77 -28.34 22.58
CA ILE A 17 -22.79 -27.70 21.25
C ILE A 17 -22.57 -26.21 21.48
N ALA A 18 -21.33 -25.77 21.34
CA ALA A 18 -21.00 -24.38 21.09
C ALA A 18 -19.92 -24.36 20.00
N CYS A 19 -20.33 -24.64 18.75
CA CYS A 19 -19.55 -24.18 17.62
C CYS A 19 -19.78 -22.68 17.53
N THR A 20 -18.96 -21.92 18.25
CA THR A 20 -18.92 -20.47 18.14
C THR A 20 -18.65 -20.11 16.69
N THR A 21 -19.67 -19.63 15.98
CA THR A 21 -19.49 -18.91 14.73
C THR A 21 -18.72 -17.64 15.09
N VAL A 22 -17.40 -17.72 14.98
CA VAL A 22 -16.55 -16.53 14.86
C VAL A 22 -17.01 -15.83 13.59
N SER A 23 -17.92 -14.88 13.76
CA SER A 23 -18.28 -13.94 12.71
C SER A 23 -16.99 -13.25 12.31
N PRO A 24 -16.54 -13.33 11.04
CA PRO A 24 -15.44 -12.47 10.64
C PRO A 24 -15.94 -11.04 10.84
N ALA A 25 -15.25 -10.27 11.71
CA ALA A 25 -15.37 -8.83 11.66
C ALA A 25 -15.15 -8.43 10.20
N PRO A 26 -15.93 -7.48 9.63
CA PRO A 26 -15.65 -7.00 8.28
C PRO A 26 -14.20 -6.52 8.28
N SER A 27 -13.32 -7.27 7.61
CA SER A 27 -11.98 -6.77 7.37
C SER A 27 -12.19 -5.53 6.52
N MET A 28 -11.80 -4.37 7.05
CA MET A 28 -11.62 -3.15 6.28
C MET A 28 -10.40 -3.31 5.38
N ALA A 29 -10.28 -4.45 4.70
CA ALA A 29 -9.25 -4.75 3.75
C ALA A 29 -9.66 -4.04 2.46
N GLN A 30 -9.44 -2.73 2.39
CA GLN A 30 -9.37 -2.08 1.09
C GLN A 30 -8.11 -2.59 0.39
N THR A 31 -8.22 -3.75 -0.23
CA THR A 31 -7.11 -4.44 -0.91
C THR A 31 -6.88 -3.92 -2.33
N ASN A 32 -7.30 -2.70 -2.64
CA ASN A 32 -7.08 -2.07 -3.93
C ASN A 32 -7.35 -0.56 -3.83
N CYS A 33 -6.45 0.18 -3.20
CA CYS A 33 -6.52 1.64 -3.07
C CYS A 33 -5.12 2.19 -2.78
N THR A 34 -4.93 3.50 -2.93
CA THR A 34 -3.64 4.16 -2.68
C THR A 34 -3.67 5.10 -1.48
N TYR A 35 -2.52 5.19 -0.81
CA TYR A 35 -2.17 6.19 0.18
C TYR A 35 -1.18 7.19 -0.40
N THR A 36 -1.23 8.43 0.08
CA THR A 36 -0.32 9.50 -0.36
C THR A 36 1.11 9.23 0.08
N LEU A 37 2.06 9.89 -0.57
CA LEU A 37 3.45 9.95 -0.12
C LEU A 37 3.56 10.38 1.35
N GLY A 38 2.78 11.39 1.75
CA GLY A 38 2.77 11.89 3.12
C GLY A 38 2.31 10.86 4.14
N TYR A 39 1.37 9.98 3.78
CA TYR A 39 0.99 8.86 4.64
C TYR A 39 2.17 7.92 4.86
N TRP A 40 2.80 7.43 3.80
CA TRP A 40 3.92 6.50 3.91
C TRP A 40 5.09 7.08 4.70
N LYS A 41 5.43 8.35 4.47
CA LYS A 41 6.47 9.06 5.22
C LYS A 41 6.21 9.10 6.73
N ASN A 42 4.95 9.24 7.14
CA ASN A 42 4.55 9.40 8.54
C ASN A 42 4.13 8.08 9.22
N HIS A 43 4.06 6.97 8.47
CA HIS A 43 3.64 5.65 8.98
C HIS A 43 4.61 4.54 8.55
N PRO A 44 5.92 4.63 8.88
CA PRO A 44 6.89 3.56 8.55
C PRO A 44 6.49 2.21 9.15
N SER A 45 5.86 2.18 10.32
CA SER A 45 5.35 0.95 10.94
C SER A 45 4.24 0.25 10.14
N ALA A 46 3.64 0.93 9.15
CA ALA A 46 2.65 0.36 8.26
C ALA A 46 3.26 -0.24 6.98
N TRP A 47 4.57 -0.09 6.77
CA TRP A 47 5.23 -0.59 5.57
C TRP A 47 5.29 -2.11 5.63
N PRO A 48 4.78 -2.84 4.62
CA PRO A 48 4.86 -4.29 4.63
C PRO A 48 6.32 -4.74 4.52
N ALA A 49 6.76 -5.63 5.43
CA ALA A 49 8.12 -6.17 5.41
C ALA A 49 8.44 -6.92 4.10
N SER A 50 7.41 -7.41 3.40
CA SER A 50 7.54 -8.03 2.07
C SER A 50 7.99 -7.07 0.97
N CYS A 51 7.92 -5.75 1.18
CA CYS A 51 8.39 -4.75 0.22
C CYS A 51 9.86 -4.39 0.41
N LEU A 52 10.51 -4.96 1.43
CA LEU A 52 11.84 -4.56 1.88
C LEU A 52 12.82 -5.73 1.77
N PRO A 53 14.07 -5.48 1.35
CA PRO A 53 14.58 -4.21 0.82
C PRO A 53 13.96 -3.86 -0.54
N MET A 54 13.93 -2.57 -0.88
CA MET A 54 13.34 -2.07 -2.13
C MET A 54 14.44 -1.63 -3.09
N ASN A 55 14.28 -1.94 -4.38
CA ASN A 55 15.24 -1.54 -5.41
C ASN A 55 14.72 -0.34 -6.20
N LEU A 56 15.57 0.70 -6.32
CA LEU A 56 15.40 1.76 -7.31
C LEU A 56 16.51 1.59 -8.35
N GLY A 57 16.15 1.10 -9.53
CA GLY A 57 17.10 0.62 -10.53
C GLY A 57 17.99 -0.49 -9.96
N LEU A 58 19.31 -0.32 -10.13
CA LEU A 58 20.32 -1.30 -9.70
C LEU A 58 20.70 -1.22 -8.21
N VAL A 59 20.09 -0.33 -7.43
CA VAL A 59 20.46 -0.07 -6.04
C VAL A 59 19.37 -0.57 -5.09
N SER A 60 19.77 -1.42 -4.13
CA SER A 60 18.91 -1.88 -3.05
C SER A 60 19.01 -0.96 -1.83
N TYR A 61 17.86 -0.59 -1.27
CA TYR A 61 17.73 0.31 -0.14
C TYR A 61 17.06 -0.38 1.04
N SER A 62 17.59 -0.13 2.23
CA SER A 62 16.94 -0.52 3.49
C SER A 62 15.72 0.37 3.78
N GLU A 63 14.86 -0.05 4.71
CA GLU A 63 13.75 0.78 5.20
C GLU A 63 14.22 2.17 5.65
N THR A 64 15.30 2.22 6.44
CA THR A 64 15.89 3.46 6.94
C THR A 64 16.37 4.37 5.80
N ASP A 65 16.99 3.79 4.77
CA ASP A 65 17.44 4.55 3.60
C ASP A 65 16.26 5.14 2.83
N LEU A 66 15.22 4.34 2.58
CA LEU A 66 14.00 4.76 1.88
C LEU A 66 13.26 5.87 2.66
N LEU A 67 13.15 5.72 3.98
CA LEU A 67 12.56 6.74 4.84
C LEU A 67 13.38 8.03 4.84
N ALA A 68 14.71 7.94 4.79
CA ALA A 68 15.57 9.12 4.65
C ALA A 68 15.31 9.84 3.32
N ILE A 69 15.16 9.10 2.22
CA ILE A 69 14.81 9.67 0.90
C ILE A 69 13.42 10.32 0.93
N LEU A 70 12.42 9.69 1.56
CA LEU A 70 11.08 10.28 1.70
C LEU A 70 11.05 11.57 2.53
N ASN A 71 12.01 11.75 3.44
CA ASN A 71 12.14 12.97 4.26
C ASN A 71 13.04 14.04 3.63
N GLN A 72 13.75 13.71 2.54
CA GLN A 72 14.65 14.64 1.87
C GLN A 72 13.89 15.79 1.21
N PRO A 73 14.23 17.05 1.47
CA PRO A 73 13.76 18.15 0.63
C PRO A 73 14.14 17.91 -0.84
N VAL A 74 13.17 18.07 -1.74
CA VAL A 74 13.43 17.92 -3.19
C VAL A 74 14.44 18.97 -3.66
N ASP A 75 14.29 20.24 -3.23
CA ASP A 75 15.21 21.36 -3.51
C ASP A 75 15.72 21.44 -4.97
N GLY A 76 14.84 21.14 -5.93
CA GLY A 76 15.16 21.14 -7.37
C GLY A 76 15.91 19.90 -7.87
N ASN A 77 16.17 18.90 -7.03
CA ASN A 77 16.71 17.60 -7.43
C ASN A 77 15.59 16.64 -7.85
N GLY A 78 15.40 16.50 -9.16
CA GLY A 78 14.41 15.61 -9.74
C GLY A 78 14.67 14.12 -9.51
N ALA A 79 15.89 13.70 -9.18
CA ALA A 79 16.12 12.31 -8.79
C ALA A 79 15.53 12.02 -7.40
N VAL A 80 15.58 12.99 -6.48
CA VAL A 80 14.88 12.90 -5.19
C VAL A 80 13.37 12.90 -5.41
N ALA A 81 12.86 13.81 -6.24
CA ALA A 81 11.41 13.86 -6.54
C ALA A 81 10.89 12.53 -7.14
N LEU A 82 11.58 11.98 -8.13
CA LEU A 82 11.20 10.71 -8.74
C LEU A 82 11.30 9.55 -7.74
N ALA A 83 12.36 9.50 -6.92
CA ALA A 83 12.54 8.43 -5.93
C ALA A 83 11.42 8.46 -4.90
N GLN A 84 11.08 9.65 -4.43
CA GLN A 84 10.00 9.88 -3.49
C GLN A 84 8.65 9.34 -3.98
N GLN A 85 8.29 9.65 -5.23
CA GLN A 85 7.04 9.18 -5.81
C GLN A 85 7.05 7.68 -6.07
N MET A 86 8.17 7.14 -6.53
CA MET A 86 8.31 5.71 -6.80
C MET A 86 8.25 4.86 -5.52
N ILE A 87 8.91 5.30 -4.44
CA ILE A 87 8.86 4.61 -3.14
C ILE A 87 7.41 4.53 -2.63
N ALA A 88 6.67 5.64 -2.69
CA ALA A 88 5.26 5.65 -2.28
C ALA A 88 4.38 4.76 -3.17
N ALA A 89 4.63 4.72 -4.49
CA ALA A 89 3.90 3.87 -5.42
C ALA A 89 4.17 2.37 -5.15
N ASP A 90 5.43 1.99 -4.93
CA ASP A 90 5.80 0.60 -4.64
C ASP A 90 5.22 0.14 -3.29
N LEU A 91 5.18 1.00 -2.27
CA LEU A 91 4.49 0.72 -1.01
C LEU A 91 2.98 0.53 -1.19
N ASN A 92 2.34 1.35 -2.04
CA ASN A 92 0.93 1.17 -2.40
C ASN A 92 0.68 -0.17 -3.08
N ILE A 93 1.51 -0.53 -4.06
CA ILE A 93 1.38 -1.78 -4.82
C ILE A 93 1.57 -2.99 -3.91
N CYS A 94 2.61 -2.95 -3.09
CA CYS A 94 2.90 -4.01 -2.13
C CYS A 94 1.81 -4.13 -1.04
N SER A 95 1.06 -3.05 -0.79
CA SER A 95 -0.12 -3.03 0.09
C SER A 95 -1.43 -3.43 -0.61
N GLY A 96 -1.37 -3.80 -1.89
CA GLY A 96 -2.50 -4.35 -2.65
C GLY A 96 -3.05 -3.44 -3.76
N ALA A 97 -2.53 -2.23 -3.95
CA ALA A 97 -2.99 -1.36 -5.04
C ALA A 97 -2.64 -1.96 -6.42
N SER A 98 -3.60 -2.00 -7.34
CA SER A 98 -3.35 -2.46 -8.71
C SER A 98 -2.41 -1.50 -9.47
N PRO A 99 -1.27 -1.98 -10.01
CA PRO A 99 -0.32 -1.15 -10.76
C PRO A 99 -0.71 -0.95 -12.23
N THR A 100 -1.81 -1.56 -12.70
CA THR A 100 -2.11 -1.65 -14.14
C THR A 100 -2.14 -0.29 -14.83
N ALA A 101 -2.66 0.75 -14.16
CA ALA A 101 -2.73 2.09 -14.72
C ALA A 101 -1.37 2.80 -14.84
N ILE A 102 -0.34 2.35 -14.11
CA ILE A 102 0.96 3.01 -14.02
C ILE A 102 2.14 2.15 -14.48
N ALA A 103 1.88 1.01 -15.13
CA ALA A 103 2.92 0.07 -15.54
C ALA A 103 4.02 0.73 -16.39
N SER A 104 3.65 1.59 -17.35
CA SER A 104 4.60 2.34 -18.18
C SER A 104 5.41 3.37 -17.38
N CYS A 105 4.79 4.00 -16.37
CA CYS A 105 5.43 5.00 -15.53
C CYS A 105 6.47 4.37 -14.60
N LEU A 106 6.15 3.20 -14.01
CA LEU A 106 7.09 2.40 -13.24
C LEU A 106 8.29 1.97 -14.11
N GLN A 107 8.04 1.46 -15.32
CA GLN A 107 9.12 1.09 -16.24
C GLN A 107 10.02 2.28 -16.59
N GLN A 108 9.43 3.45 -16.85
CA GLN A 108 10.20 4.66 -17.14
C GLN A 108 11.03 5.12 -15.94
N ALA A 109 10.45 5.11 -14.74
CA ALA A 109 11.15 5.45 -13.50
C ALA A 109 12.35 4.51 -13.26
N GLN A 110 12.14 3.19 -13.40
CA GLN A 110 13.21 2.19 -13.29
C GLN A 110 14.32 2.43 -14.33
N THR A 111 13.96 2.71 -15.58
CA THR A 111 14.95 3.02 -16.65
C THR A 111 15.80 4.25 -16.31
N ILE A 112 15.20 5.29 -15.71
CA ILE A 112 15.92 6.47 -15.25
C ILE A 112 16.90 6.10 -14.13
N PHE A 113 16.48 5.28 -13.16
CA PHE A 113 17.35 4.84 -12.08
C PHE A 113 18.47 3.90 -12.54
N ASP A 114 18.20 3.00 -13.49
CA ASP A 114 19.21 2.13 -14.09
C ASP A 114 20.31 2.95 -14.78
N ALA A 115 19.94 4.04 -15.46
CA ALA A 115 20.90 4.95 -16.09
C ALA A 115 21.81 5.68 -15.08
N TYR A 116 21.42 5.77 -13.80
CA TYR A 116 22.26 6.32 -12.74
C TYR A 116 23.25 5.29 -12.16
N GLY A 117 23.14 4.02 -12.54
CA GLY A 117 24.01 2.94 -12.09
C GLY A 117 23.91 2.70 -10.59
N ALA A 118 25.03 2.32 -9.96
CA ALA A 118 25.08 1.96 -8.53
C ALA A 118 25.07 3.17 -7.57
N ARG A 119 24.61 4.35 -8.01
CA ARG A 119 24.65 5.59 -7.23
C ARG A 119 23.41 5.72 -6.34
N LYS A 120 23.60 5.91 -5.04
CA LYS A 120 22.51 6.08 -4.07
C LYS A 120 21.94 7.50 -4.05
N VAL A 121 20.62 7.65 -4.16
CA VAL A 121 19.90 8.94 -4.08
C VAL A 121 20.19 9.67 -2.76
N GLN A 122 20.18 11.00 -2.77
CA GLN A 122 20.32 11.80 -1.54
C GLN A 122 19.15 11.55 -0.56
N PRO A 123 19.39 11.58 0.76
CA PRO A 123 20.65 11.86 1.45
C PRO A 123 21.53 10.62 1.67
N VAL A 124 21.06 9.44 1.29
CA VAL A 124 21.73 8.15 1.55
C VAL A 124 23.10 8.06 0.87
N GLY A 125 23.24 8.70 -0.28
CA GLY A 125 24.54 8.97 -0.90
C GLY A 125 24.56 10.28 -1.65
N ASN A 126 25.69 10.54 -2.32
CA ASN A 126 25.88 11.71 -3.18
C ASN A 126 25.44 11.42 -4.63
N GLY A 127 24.34 10.67 -4.78
CA GLY A 127 23.89 10.14 -6.05
C GLY A 127 23.24 11.17 -6.97
N PRO A 128 22.41 10.73 -7.91
CA PRO A 128 22.00 11.54 -9.05
C PRO A 128 21.38 12.88 -8.63
N TYR A 129 21.81 13.92 -9.35
CA TYR A 129 21.26 15.26 -9.25
C TYR A 129 20.72 15.59 -10.63
N CYS A 130 19.40 15.71 -10.74
CA CYS A 130 18.74 15.95 -12.04
C CYS A 130 17.88 17.21 -11.95
N THR A 131 18.33 18.31 -12.57
CA THR A 131 17.56 19.56 -12.61
C THR A 131 16.66 19.69 -13.84
N SER A 132 16.72 18.72 -14.77
CA SER A 132 15.85 18.76 -15.94
C SER A 132 14.40 18.48 -15.55
N SER A 133 13.47 19.11 -16.26
CA SER A 133 12.03 18.85 -16.10
C SER A 133 11.69 17.38 -16.31
N THR A 134 12.48 16.65 -17.12
CA THR A 134 12.36 15.20 -17.34
C THR A 134 12.42 14.37 -16.05
N CYS A 135 13.15 14.81 -15.03
CA CYS A 135 13.19 14.12 -13.73
C CYS A 135 12.32 14.83 -12.69
N LEU A 136 12.36 16.18 -12.65
CA LEU A 136 11.73 16.95 -11.57
C LEU A 136 10.20 16.93 -11.65
N THR A 137 9.65 17.06 -12.86
CA THR A 137 8.21 17.07 -13.14
C THR A 137 7.92 16.25 -14.39
N GLY A 138 8.73 15.20 -14.61
CA GLY A 138 8.68 14.42 -15.83
C GLY A 138 7.43 13.55 -15.89
N PRO A 139 7.14 12.95 -17.06
CA PRO A 139 5.98 12.09 -17.23
C PRO A 139 5.88 10.98 -16.17
N ALA A 140 7.00 10.33 -15.84
CA ALA A 140 7.05 9.31 -14.79
C ALA A 140 6.73 9.90 -13.41
N THR A 141 7.38 11.00 -13.02
CA THR A 141 7.18 11.64 -11.71
C THR A 141 5.73 12.07 -11.50
N GLN A 142 5.13 12.75 -12.49
CA GLN A 142 3.73 13.19 -12.39
C GLN A 142 2.76 12.01 -12.38
N CYS A 143 2.98 11.01 -13.24
CA CYS A 143 2.11 9.83 -13.29
C CYS A 143 2.10 9.05 -11.96
N LEU A 144 3.27 8.90 -11.33
CA LEU A 144 3.38 8.26 -10.02
C LEU A 144 2.74 9.11 -8.91
N ASP A 145 2.91 10.44 -8.96
CA ASP A 145 2.21 11.36 -8.05
C ASP A 145 0.69 11.25 -8.17
N ASP A 146 0.15 11.24 -9.40
CA ASP A 146 -1.29 11.08 -9.64
C ASP A 146 -1.82 9.76 -9.06
N PHE A 147 -1.07 8.66 -9.20
CA PHE A 147 -1.43 7.37 -8.60
C PHE A 147 -1.40 7.41 -7.07
N ASN A 148 -0.34 7.96 -6.49
CA ASN A 148 -0.20 8.10 -5.05
C ASN A 148 -1.29 8.99 -4.44
N ASN A 149 -1.78 9.97 -5.20
CA ASN A 149 -2.89 10.86 -4.84
C ASN A 149 -4.27 10.33 -5.31
N GLY A 150 -4.35 9.06 -5.72
CA GLY A 150 -5.61 8.40 -6.07
C GLY A 150 -6.34 9.03 -7.26
N LEU A 151 -5.64 9.84 -8.07
CA LEU A 151 -6.15 10.46 -9.30
C LEU A 151 -6.09 9.50 -10.49
N SER A 152 -5.30 8.43 -10.37
CA SER A 152 -5.25 7.31 -11.32
C SER A 152 -5.28 5.96 -10.60
N GLY A 153 -5.43 4.87 -11.36
CA GLY A 153 -5.47 3.53 -10.81
C GLY A 153 -6.72 3.28 -9.93
N PRO A 154 -6.58 2.59 -8.79
CA PRO A 154 -7.73 2.14 -8.01
C PRO A 154 -8.37 3.22 -7.11
N GLY A 155 -7.81 4.44 -7.09
CA GLY A 155 -8.29 5.54 -6.27
C GLY A 155 -7.82 5.47 -4.81
N HIS A 156 -8.15 6.52 -4.05
CA HIS A 156 -7.68 6.68 -2.68
C HIS A 156 -8.33 5.75 -1.67
N CYS A 157 -7.55 5.32 -0.68
CA CYS A 157 -8.10 4.57 0.42
C CYS A 157 -9.08 5.44 1.22
N ALA A 158 -10.27 4.91 1.49
CA ALA A 158 -11.18 5.63 2.37
C ALA A 158 -10.58 5.64 3.77
N ILE A 159 -10.34 6.82 4.32
CA ILE A 159 -10.25 6.94 5.77
C ILE A 159 -11.59 6.43 6.28
N ALA A 160 -11.58 5.47 7.21
CA ALA A 160 -12.77 4.87 7.80
C ALA A 160 -13.57 5.87 8.63
N THR A 161 -14.01 6.98 8.04
CA THR A 161 -15.20 7.67 8.50
C THR A 161 -16.34 6.80 8.01
N ARG A 162 -16.94 6.09 8.96
CA ARG A 162 -18.27 5.50 8.78
C ARG A 162 -19.23 6.68 8.62
N THR A 163 -19.22 7.35 7.47
CA THR A 163 -20.37 8.13 7.01
C THR A 163 -21.42 7.08 6.71
N THR A 164 -22.16 6.70 7.76
CA THR A 164 -23.56 6.38 7.56
C THR A 164 -24.08 7.44 6.62
N SER A 165 -24.48 7.04 5.43
CA SER A 165 -25.18 7.90 4.49
C SER A 165 -26.51 8.31 5.14
N SER A 166 -26.45 9.21 6.12
CA SER A 166 -27.58 10.04 6.47
C SER A 166 -27.56 11.14 5.42
N THR A 167 -28.28 10.89 4.34
CA THR A 167 -28.63 11.97 3.42
C THR A 167 -29.13 13.14 4.26
N TRP A 168 -28.62 14.34 3.99
CA TRP A 168 -29.02 15.59 4.66
C TRP A 168 -30.55 15.83 4.64
N GLY A 169 -31.32 15.03 3.88
CA GLY A 169 -32.77 14.97 3.90
C GLY A 169 -33.38 14.37 5.17
N GLN A 170 -32.74 13.45 5.89
CA GLN A 170 -33.32 12.82 7.10
C GLN A 170 -33.21 13.68 8.36
N VAL A 171 -32.19 14.54 8.46
CA VAL A 171 -31.96 15.40 9.64
C VAL A 171 -32.99 16.53 9.73
N LYS A 172 -33.54 17.01 8.61
CA LYS A 172 -34.51 18.11 8.59
C LYS A 172 -35.92 17.73 9.08
N THR A 173 -36.23 16.44 9.21
CA THR A 173 -37.54 15.97 9.68
C THR A 173 -37.63 15.88 11.20
N ILE A 174 -36.50 15.93 11.91
CA ILE A 174 -36.45 15.81 13.38
C ILE A 174 -36.72 17.16 14.07
N TYR A 175 -36.66 18.27 13.32
CA TYR A 175 -36.91 19.63 13.82
C TYR A 175 -38.23 20.23 13.30
N ARG A 176 -39.22 19.39 12.97
CA ARG A 176 -40.58 19.82 12.62
C ARG A 176 -41.58 19.27 13.61
#